data_AF-A0A7K6DZH4-F1
#
_entry.id   AF-A0A7K6DZH4-F1
#
_cell.length_a   1.000
_cell.length_b   1.000
_cell.length_c   1.000
_cell.angle_alpha   90.00
_cell.angle_beta   90.00
_cell.angle_gamma   90.00
#
_symmetry.space_group_name_H-M   'P 1'
#
loop_
_entity.id
_entity.type
_entity.pdbx_description
1 polymer ?
#
loop_
_entity_poly.entity_id
_entity_poly.type
_entity_poly.pdbx_seq_one_letter_code
_entity_poly.pdbx_strand_id
1 'polypeptide(L)'
;LQNNVIGALRAGTFGPSTVTLWLYSNNISSIQPGTFRHLPALEELDLGDNPHLRVLAPDTFHGLHRLQALHLYRCRLASLPSGIFRGLRSLQYLYLQENGLLYLQDDLFADLANLSHLFLHGNRLRALSEGVFRGLSSLDRLLLHANRLAVIHRRAFGGLARLTILYLFNNSLVALPGDPLAALPSLQFLRLNANPWACDCRARPLWAWFRRTRVSSSPVPCASPPHRRGTDLRHLRPRDFDACPDDDDEEEEAEDGNGGGGNGVAVMGTPGRALGRPGTLPAAPPSAFYRDGLPPHDPPG
;
A
#
# COMPACT_ATOMS: atom_id res chain seq x y z
N LEU A 1 -16.60 -7.51 -24.21
CA LEU A 1 -16.87 -6.12 -24.65
C LEU A 1 -15.57 -5.31 -24.73
N GLN A 2 -14.46 -5.97 -25.04
CA GLN A 2 -13.11 -5.43 -25.10
C GLN A 2 -12.79 -4.84 -26.47
N ASN A 3 -11.75 -4.01 -26.58
CA ASN A 3 -11.30 -3.44 -27.86
C ASN A 3 -12.40 -2.70 -28.61
N ASN A 4 -13.17 -1.88 -27.89
CA ASN A 4 -14.31 -1.13 -28.41
C ASN A 4 -14.16 0.36 -28.06
N VAL A 5 -15.18 1.16 -28.35
CA VAL A 5 -15.21 2.61 -28.07
C VAL A 5 -16.23 2.98 -26.98
N ILE A 6 -16.50 2.05 -26.05
CA ILE A 6 -17.47 2.27 -24.97
C ILE A 6 -16.99 3.42 -24.09
N GLY A 7 -17.79 4.49 -24.00
CA GLY A 7 -17.46 5.69 -23.22
C GLY A 7 -18.00 5.70 -21.79
N ALA A 8 -19.12 5.03 -21.55
CA ALA A 8 -19.79 5.04 -20.25
C ALA A 8 -20.50 3.70 -19.98
N LEU A 9 -20.50 3.28 -18.71
CA LEU A 9 -21.25 2.12 -18.24
C LEU A 9 -22.45 2.58 -17.41
N ARG A 10 -23.60 1.90 -17.58
CA ARG A 10 -24.85 2.25 -16.91
C ARG A 10 -25.38 1.10 -16.07
N ALA A 11 -26.17 1.45 -15.05
CA ALA A 11 -26.89 0.46 -14.26
C ALA A 11 -27.91 -0.30 -15.13
N GLY A 12 -28.05 -1.60 -14.87
CA GLY A 12 -28.96 -2.48 -15.61
C GLY A 12 -28.46 -2.93 -16.99
N THR A 13 -27.24 -2.54 -17.40
CA THR A 13 -26.66 -3.00 -18.69
C THR A 13 -26.28 -4.48 -18.67
N PHE A 14 -25.91 -5.04 -17.52
CA PHE A 14 -25.38 -6.39 -17.40
C PHE A 14 -26.35 -7.32 -16.66
N GLY A 15 -26.45 -8.57 -17.13
CA GLY A 15 -27.34 -9.58 -16.55
C GLY A 15 -26.76 -10.24 -15.29
N PRO A 16 -27.60 -10.71 -14.36
CA PRO A 16 -27.15 -11.23 -13.06
C PRO A 16 -26.37 -12.55 -13.14
N SER A 17 -26.44 -13.27 -14.25
CA SER A 17 -25.70 -14.51 -14.52
C SER A 17 -24.30 -14.26 -15.10
N THR A 18 -23.88 -13.01 -15.26
CA THR A 18 -22.55 -12.67 -15.80
C THR A 18 -21.47 -13.16 -14.84
N VAL A 19 -20.59 -14.04 -15.34
CA VAL A 19 -19.45 -14.60 -14.59
C VAL A 19 -18.15 -13.86 -14.93
N THR A 20 -17.95 -13.54 -16.21
CA THR A 20 -16.76 -12.84 -16.70
C THR A 20 -17.19 -11.62 -17.49
N LEU A 21 -16.60 -10.46 -17.19
CA LEU A 21 -16.88 -9.20 -17.87
C LEU A 21 -15.57 -8.51 -18.29
N TRP A 22 -15.24 -8.65 -19.58
CA TRP A 22 -14.10 -7.98 -20.19
C TRP A 22 -14.51 -6.69 -20.88
N LEU A 23 -14.00 -5.58 -20.36
CA LEU A 23 -14.21 -4.19 -20.82
C LEU A 23 -12.86 -3.50 -21.09
N TYR A 24 -11.76 -4.25 -21.15
CA TYR A 24 -10.44 -3.68 -21.38
C TYR A 24 -10.29 -3.07 -22.78
N SER A 25 -9.35 -2.14 -22.91
CA SER A 25 -9.04 -1.42 -24.15
C SER A 25 -10.32 -0.78 -24.75
N ASN A 26 -10.97 0.04 -23.94
CA ASN A 26 -12.11 0.87 -24.33
C ASN A 26 -11.80 2.36 -24.07
N ASN A 27 -12.81 3.22 -24.22
CA ASN A 27 -12.72 4.64 -23.92
C ASN A 27 -13.53 5.02 -22.67
N ILE A 28 -13.66 4.11 -21.70
CA ILE A 28 -14.54 4.31 -20.55
C ILE A 28 -13.99 5.48 -19.73
N SER A 29 -14.82 6.50 -19.57
CA SER A 29 -14.53 7.69 -18.77
C SER A 29 -15.43 7.81 -17.54
N SER A 30 -16.54 7.06 -17.51
CA SER A 30 -17.49 7.08 -16.40
C SER A 30 -18.17 5.73 -16.18
N ILE A 31 -18.38 5.39 -14.91
CA ILE A 31 -19.13 4.22 -14.47
C ILE A 31 -20.25 4.74 -13.57
N GLN A 32 -21.51 4.54 -13.98
CA GLN A 32 -22.66 4.97 -13.17
C GLN A 32 -22.71 4.18 -11.85
N PRO A 33 -23.09 4.81 -10.72
CA PRO A 33 -23.31 4.10 -9.46
C PRO A 33 -24.25 2.91 -9.63
N GLY A 34 -23.91 1.78 -9.02
CA GLY A 34 -24.69 0.55 -9.09
C GLY A 34 -24.56 -0.25 -10.39
N THR A 35 -23.71 0.15 -11.35
CA THR A 35 -23.47 -0.58 -12.61
C THR A 35 -23.20 -2.07 -12.39
N PHE A 36 -22.41 -2.41 -11.36
CA PHE A 36 -22.02 -3.79 -11.07
C PHE A 36 -22.76 -4.40 -9.87
N ARG A 37 -23.69 -3.67 -9.23
CA ARG A 37 -24.29 -4.04 -7.94
C ARG A 37 -25.07 -5.36 -7.98
N HIS A 38 -25.67 -5.68 -9.12
CA HIS A 38 -26.53 -6.84 -9.30
C HIS A 38 -25.85 -7.97 -10.08
N LEU A 39 -24.53 -8.11 -9.94
CA LEU A 39 -23.72 -9.16 -10.57
C LEU A 39 -23.15 -10.14 -9.53
N PRO A 40 -24.00 -10.90 -8.81
CA PRO A 40 -23.55 -11.76 -7.70
C PRO A 40 -22.73 -12.97 -8.16
N ALA A 41 -22.80 -13.32 -9.45
CA ALA A 41 -22.05 -14.42 -10.05
C ALA A 41 -20.71 -13.98 -10.65
N LEU A 42 -20.38 -12.69 -10.65
CA LEU A 42 -19.19 -12.18 -11.32
C LEU A 42 -17.92 -12.60 -10.59
N GLU A 43 -17.04 -13.30 -11.31
CA GLU A 43 -15.75 -13.82 -10.84
C GLU A 43 -14.58 -13.05 -11.44
N GLU A 44 -14.74 -12.46 -12.63
CA GLU A 44 -13.68 -11.69 -13.28
C GLU A 44 -14.23 -10.41 -13.90
N LEU A 45 -13.61 -9.28 -13.55
CA LEU A 45 -13.91 -7.96 -14.09
C LEU A 45 -12.62 -7.33 -14.61
N ASP A 46 -12.56 -7.10 -15.90
CA ASP A 46 -11.44 -6.42 -16.54
C ASP A 46 -11.84 -5.05 -17.08
N LEU A 47 -11.36 -3.99 -16.43
CA LEU A 47 -11.51 -2.58 -16.82
C LEU A 47 -10.18 -1.97 -17.30
N GLY A 48 -9.14 -2.79 -17.51
CA GLY A 48 -7.81 -2.32 -17.84
C GLY A 48 -7.75 -1.51 -19.15
N ASP A 49 -6.71 -0.70 -19.31
CA ASP A 49 -6.46 0.05 -20.54
C ASP A 49 -7.64 0.97 -20.95
N ASN A 50 -8.27 1.59 -19.95
CA ASN A 50 -9.27 2.66 -20.14
C ASN A 50 -8.67 4.01 -19.68
N PRO A 51 -7.90 4.71 -20.53
CA PRO A 51 -7.05 5.84 -20.12
C PRO A 51 -7.81 7.11 -19.73
N HIS A 52 -9.14 7.12 -19.89
CA HIS A 52 -10.01 8.22 -19.53
C HIS A 52 -10.78 7.99 -18.22
N LEU A 53 -10.69 6.81 -17.59
CA LEU A 53 -11.45 6.47 -16.39
C LEU A 53 -11.06 7.36 -15.21
N ARG A 54 -9.76 7.46 -14.87
CA ARG A 54 -9.13 8.39 -13.91
C ARG A 54 -9.61 8.38 -12.45
N VAL A 55 -10.90 8.17 -12.19
CA VAL A 55 -11.56 8.20 -10.88
C VAL A 55 -12.58 7.08 -10.82
N LEU A 56 -12.77 6.52 -9.62
CA LEU A 56 -13.81 5.54 -9.31
C LEU A 56 -14.67 6.08 -8.17
N ALA A 57 -15.96 5.76 -8.17
CA ALA A 57 -16.82 6.02 -7.02
C ALA A 57 -16.59 4.95 -5.93
N PRO A 58 -16.67 5.25 -4.62
CA PRO A 58 -16.38 4.30 -3.55
C PRO A 58 -17.19 3.00 -3.59
N ASP A 59 -18.41 3.05 -4.13
CA ASP A 59 -19.34 1.92 -4.21
C ASP A 59 -19.27 1.16 -5.54
N THR A 60 -18.32 1.49 -6.42
CA THR A 60 -18.23 0.92 -7.78
C THR A 60 -18.28 -0.60 -7.77
N PHE A 61 -17.57 -1.26 -6.83
CA PHE A 61 -17.46 -2.72 -6.76
C PHE A 61 -18.34 -3.36 -5.68
N HIS A 62 -19.26 -2.60 -5.07
CA HIS A 62 -20.17 -3.17 -4.07
C HIS A 62 -21.05 -4.29 -4.66
N GLY A 63 -21.22 -5.37 -3.91
CA GLY A 63 -22.03 -6.54 -4.30
C GLY A 63 -21.26 -7.65 -5.03
N LEU A 64 -20.01 -7.38 -5.43
CA LEU A 64 -19.16 -8.34 -6.17
C LEU A 64 -18.48 -9.35 -5.24
N HIS A 65 -19.26 -10.06 -4.41
CA HIS A 65 -18.74 -10.93 -3.36
C HIS A 65 -17.99 -12.19 -3.87
N ARG A 66 -18.24 -12.60 -5.12
CA ARG A 66 -17.58 -13.74 -5.78
C ARG A 66 -16.41 -13.34 -6.67
N LEU A 67 -16.10 -12.05 -6.77
CA LEU A 67 -15.04 -11.56 -7.64
C LEU A 67 -13.69 -12.12 -7.20
N GLN A 68 -12.99 -12.78 -8.11
CA GLN A 68 -11.69 -13.42 -7.92
C GLN A 68 -10.58 -12.61 -8.58
N ALA A 69 -10.85 -11.97 -9.72
CA ALA A 69 -9.89 -11.13 -10.44
C ALA A 69 -10.47 -9.77 -10.79
N LEU A 70 -9.73 -8.70 -10.45
CA LEU A 70 -10.08 -7.32 -10.77
C LEU A 70 -8.90 -6.64 -11.46
N HIS A 71 -9.14 -6.20 -12.70
CA HIS A 71 -8.13 -5.54 -13.51
C HIS A 71 -8.45 -4.05 -13.67
N LEU A 72 -7.52 -3.20 -13.21
CA LEU A 72 -7.59 -1.74 -13.24
C LEU A 72 -6.28 -1.13 -13.73
N TYR A 73 -5.48 -1.89 -14.48
CA TYR A 73 -4.19 -1.42 -15.00
C TYR A 73 -4.38 -0.35 -16.09
N ARG A 74 -3.45 0.60 -16.20
CA ARG A 74 -3.46 1.66 -17.24
C ARG A 74 -4.74 2.52 -17.31
N CYS A 75 -5.44 2.70 -16.19
CA CYS A 75 -6.66 3.53 -16.11
C CYS A 75 -6.38 5.00 -15.74
N ARG A 76 -5.09 5.38 -15.59
CA ARG A 76 -4.63 6.70 -15.13
C ARG A 76 -5.23 7.13 -13.78
N LEU A 77 -5.47 6.18 -12.89
CA LEU A 77 -5.97 6.44 -11.54
C LEU A 77 -4.91 7.19 -10.74
N ALA A 78 -5.24 8.35 -10.18
CA ALA A 78 -4.32 9.15 -9.34
C ALA A 78 -4.45 8.81 -7.84
N SER A 79 -5.63 8.37 -7.43
CA SER A 79 -5.98 7.93 -6.08
C SER A 79 -7.08 6.87 -6.13
N LEU A 80 -7.29 6.19 -5.00
CA LEU A 80 -8.38 5.24 -4.80
C LEU A 80 -9.25 5.73 -3.64
N PRO A 81 -10.59 5.69 -3.77
CA PRO A 81 -11.47 6.02 -2.65
C PRO A 81 -11.30 5.04 -1.49
N SER A 82 -11.51 5.53 -0.27
CA SER A 82 -11.55 4.68 0.92
C SER A 82 -12.64 3.63 0.79
N GLY A 83 -12.32 2.37 1.09
CA GLY A 83 -13.29 1.28 1.06
C GLY A 83 -13.73 0.82 -0.34
N ILE A 84 -13.07 1.27 -1.42
CA ILE A 84 -13.40 0.84 -2.80
C ILE A 84 -13.38 -0.69 -2.97
N PHE A 85 -12.58 -1.40 -2.19
CA PHE A 85 -12.46 -2.86 -2.22
C PHE A 85 -13.20 -3.57 -1.07
N ARG A 86 -14.03 -2.84 -0.31
CA ARG A 86 -14.75 -3.39 0.84
C ARG A 86 -15.66 -4.54 0.42
N GLY A 87 -15.61 -5.64 1.16
CA GLY A 87 -16.46 -6.81 0.92
C GLY A 87 -16.05 -7.71 -0.25
N LEU A 88 -14.95 -7.44 -0.96
CA LEU A 88 -14.40 -8.29 -2.04
C LEU A 88 -13.61 -9.49 -1.47
N ARG A 89 -14.24 -10.26 -0.60
CA ARG A 89 -13.59 -11.31 0.21
C ARG A 89 -13.07 -12.51 -0.61
N SER A 90 -13.58 -12.69 -1.82
CA SER A 90 -13.15 -13.77 -2.74
C SER A 90 -11.99 -13.36 -3.65
N LEU A 91 -11.56 -12.09 -3.60
CA LEU A 91 -10.58 -11.54 -4.54
C LEU A 91 -9.22 -12.18 -4.30
N GLN A 92 -8.63 -12.70 -5.37
CA GLN A 92 -7.33 -13.37 -5.40
C GLN A 92 -6.29 -12.56 -6.19
N TYR A 93 -6.71 -11.85 -7.25
CA TYR A 93 -5.84 -11.10 -8.14
C TYR A 93 -6.31 -9.65 -8.26
N LEU A 94 -5.44 -8.70 -7.92
CA LEU A 94 -5.69 -7.28 -8.05
C LEU A 94 -4.58 -6.60 -8.86
N TYR A 95 -4.96 -6.13 -10.05
CA TYR A 95 -4.06 -5.49 -11.00
C TYR A 95 -4.26 -3.97 -10.99
N LEU A 96 -3.34 -3.23 -10.37
CA LEU A 96 -3.34 -1.77 -10.27
C LEU A 96 -2.10 -1.14 -10.93
N GLN A 97 -1.30 -1.92 -11.64
CA GLN A 97 -0.06 -1.47 -12.26
C GLN A 97 -0.27 -0.41 -13.35
N GLU A 98 0.79 0.37 -13.61
CA GLU A 98 0.83 1.38 -14.67
C GLU A 98 -0.30 2.43 -14.56
N ASN A 99 -0.64 2.82 -13.32
CA ASN A 99 -1.52 3.95 -13.03
C ASN A 99 -0.70 5.19 -12.59
N GLY A 100 -1.37 6.20 -12.04
CA GLY A 100 -0.75 7.40 -11.49
C GLY A 100 -0.84 7.48 -9.98
N LEU A 101 -1.00 6.35 -9.26
CA LEU A 101 -1.31 6.35 -7.83
C LEU A 101 -0.20 7.03 -7.03
N LEU A 102 -0.58 8.05 -6.27
CA LEU A 102 0.36 8.86 -5.47
C LEU A 102 0.59 8.30 -4.05
N TYR A 103 -0.46 7.71 -3.47
CA TYR A 103 -0.45 7.14 -2.13
C TYR A 103 -1.45 5.98 -2.04
N LEU A 104 -1.30 5.16 -1.00
CA LEU A 104 -2.26 4.15 -0.59
C LEU A 104 -2.64 4.44 0.86
N GLN A 105 -3.93 4.37 1.14
CA GLN A 105 -4.45 4.61 2.49
C GLN A 105 -4.27 3.35 3.34
N ASP A 106 -4.14 3.53 4.66
CA ASP A 106 -4.23 2.40 5.58
C ASP A 106 -5.60 1.71 5.45
N ASP A 107 -5.61 0.40 5.66
CA ASP A 107 -6.80 -0.46 5.59
C ASP A 107 -7.49 -0.50 4.21
N LEU A 108 -6.88 0.05 3.15
CA LEU A 108 -7.42 0.02 1.78
C LEU A 108 -7.73 -1.42 1.30
N PHE A 109 -6.95 -2.40 1.76
CA PHE A 109 -7.06 -3.81 1.39
C PHE A 109 -7.54 -4.71 2.55
N ALA A 110 -8.06 -4.14 3.64
CA ALA A 110 -8.31 -4.86 4.89
C ALA A 110 -9.24 -6.10 4.76
N ASP A 111 -10.21 -6.03 3.85
CA ASP A 111 -11.18 -7.12 3.62
C ASP A 111 -10.66 -8.22 2.65
N LEU A 112 -9.48 -8.04 2.05
CA LEU A 112 -8.98 -8.88 0.96
C LEU A 112 -8.16 -10.08 1.49
N ALA A 113 -8.73 -10.83 2.44
CA ALA A 113 -8.05 -11.92 3.13
C ALA A 113 -7.58 -13.08 2.20
N ASN A 114 -8.20 -13.23 1.03
CA ASN A 114 -7.86 -14.24 0.03
C ASN A 114 -6.95 -13.72 -1.09
N LEU A 115 -6.52 -12.45 -1.03
CA LEU A 115 -5.70 -11.86 -2.09
C LEU A 115 -4.34 -12.54 -2.12
N SER A 116 -3.99 -13.07 -3.29
CA SER A 116 -2.74 -13.78 -3.55
C SER A 116 -1.74 -12.89 -4.30
N HIS A 117 -2.23 -12.08 -5.24
CA HIS A 117 -1.39 -11.26 -6.12
C HIS A 117 -1.84 -9.79 -6.10
N LEU A 118 -0.93 -8.91 -5.69
CA LEU A 118 -1.13 -7.46 -5.70
C LEU A 118 -0.08 -6.77 -6.56
N PHE A 119 -0.53 -6.22 -7.69
CA PHE A 119 0.35 -5.59 -8.66
C PHE A 119 0.18 -4.07 -8.60
N LEU A 120 1.22 -3.39 -8.11
CA LEU A 120 1.25 -1.93 -7.89
C LEU A 120 2.41 -1.26 -8.64
N HIS A 121 3.13 -1.98 -9.48
CA HIS A 121 4.30 -1.49 -10.19
C HIS A 121 3.96 -0.41 -11.23
N GLY A 122 4.91 0.46 -11.56
CA GLY A 122 4.67 1.53 -12.54
C GLY A 122 3.69 2.61 -12.06
N ASN A 123 3.59 2.82 -10.74
CA ASN A 123 2.83 3.91 -10.13
C ASN A 123 3.76 5.04 -9.67
N ARG A 124 3.25 5.96 -8.83
CA ARG A 124 4.00 7.12 -8.31
C ARG A 124 4.05 7.12 -6.77
N LEU A 125 3.96 5.94 -6.16
CA LEU A 125 3.97 5.77 -4.71
C LEU A 125 5.32 6.24 -4.14
N ARG A 126 5.27 7.01 -3.06
CA ARG A 126 6.46 7.57 -2.40
C ARG A 126 6.80 6.93 -1.07
N ALA A 127 5.80 6.41 -0.37
CA ALA A 127 5.97 5.85 0.95
C ALA A 127 4.96 4.72 1.21
N LEU A 128 5.29 3.82 2.14
CA LEU A 128 4.40 2.77 2.64
C LEU A 128 4.22 2.94 4.15
N SER A 129 2.98 3.22 4.58
CA SER A 129 2.60 3.38 5.98
C SER A 129 2.46 2.05 6.71
N GLU A 130 2.26 2.07 8.04
CA GLU A 130 2.11 0.87 8.87
C GLU A 130 0.94 -0.02 8.44
N GLY A 131 -0.23 0.58 8.18
CA GLY A 131 -1.47 -0.15 7.92
C GLY A 131 -1.77 -0.42 6.44
N VAL A 132 -0.87 -0.08 5.52
CA VAL A 132 -1.15 -0.07 4.08
C VAL A 132 -1.48 -1.46 3.53
N PHE A 133 -0.91 -2.53 4.10
CA PHE A 133 -1.15 -3.92 3.68
C PHE A 133 -1.88 -4.76 4.74
N ARG A 134 -2.52 -4.10 5.72
CA ARG A 134 -3.28 -4.81 6.75
C ARG A 134 -4.37 -5.68 6.10
N GLY A 135 -4.57 -6.89 6.61
CA GLY A 135 -5.58 -7.84 6.14
C GLY A 135 -5.11 -8.80 5.04
N LEU A 136 -3.96 -8.56 4.41
CA LEU A 136 -3.44 -9.36 3.29
C LEU A 136 -2.72 -10.65 3.73
N SER A 137 -3.38 -11.48 4.55
CA SER A 137 -2.79 -12.68 5.16
C SER A 137 -2.47 -13.81 4.17
N SER A 138 -3.12 -13.83 2.99
CA SER A 138 -2.89 -14.83 1.93
C SER A 138 -1.95 -14.38 0.82
N LEU A 139 -1.37 -13.18 0.92
CA LEU A 139 -0.60 -12.58 -0.18
C LEU A 139 0.66 -13.39 -0.47
N ASP A 140 0.82 -13.83 -1.72
CA ASP A 140 1.99 -14.54 -2.24
C ASP A 140 2.96 -13.58 -2.95
N ARG A 141 2.42 -12.63 -3.74
CA ARG A 141 3.21 -11.73 -4.58
C ARG A 141 2.83 -10.27 -4.42
N LEU A 142 3.83 -9.46 -4.10
CA LEU A 142 3.72 -8.01 -4.01
C LEU A 142 4.72 -7.34 -4.95
N LEU A 143 4.19 -6.69 -5.99
CA LEU A 143 4.99 -6.04 -7.02
C LEU A 143 4.88 -4.52 -6.88
N LEU A 144 5.92 -3.89 -6.35
CA LEU A 144 6.02 -2.45 -6.08
C LEU A 144 7.14 -1.76 -6.89
N HIS A 145 7.77 -2.48 -7.81
CA HIS A 145 8.86 -1.95 -8.63
C HIS A 145 8.42 -0.81 -9.54
N ALA A 146 9.37 -0.01 -10.03
CA ALA A 146 9.07 1.15 -10.89
C ALA A 146 8.06 2.12 -10.23
N ASN A 147 8.28 2.41 -8.95
CA ASN A 147 7.59 3.46 -8.20
C ASN A 147 8.61 4.54 -7.81
N ARG A 148 8.30 5.37 -6.81
CA ARG A 148 9.19 6.41 -6.27
C ARG A 148 9.37 6.24 -4.77
N LEU A 149 9.31 4.99 -4.28
CA LEU A 149 9.35 4.68 -2.86
C LEU A 149 10.69 5.14 -2.28
N ALA A 150 10.61 6.02 -1.28
CA ALA A 150 11.76 6.52 -0.53
C ALA A 150 11.74 6.05 0.94
N VAL A 151 10.54 5.80 1.49
CA VAL A 151 10.35 5.42 2.89
C VAL A 151 9.40 4.22 2.98
N ILE A 152 9.77 3.23 3.79
CA ILE A 152 8.93 2.08 4.13
C ILE A 152 8.88 2.00 5.66
N HIS A 153 7.68 2.11 6.23
CA HIS A 153 7.49 2.02 7.66
C HIS A 153 7.96 0.66 8.22
N ARG A 154 8.55 0.66 9.43
CA ARG A 154 9.14 -0.54 10.06
C ARG A 154 8.18 -1.74 10.18
N ARG A 155 6.87 -1.47 10.23
CA ARG A 155 5.78 -2.46 10.31
C ARG A 155 4.93 -2.59 9.04
N ALA A 156 5.28 -1.95 7.93
CA ALA A 156 4.46 -1.92 6.71
C ALA A 156 4.14 -3.32 6.15
N PHE A 157 5.04 -4.30 6.34
CA PHE A 157 4.86 -5.69 5.89
C PHE A 157 4.34 -6.64 7.00
N GLY A 158 3.91 -6.08 8.13
CA GLY A 158 3.36 -6.88 9.24
C GLY A 158 2.17 -7.73 8.80
N GLY A 159 2.20 -9.01 9.15
CA GLY A 159 1.12 -9.96 8.84
C GLY A 159 1.16 -10.59 7.45
N LEU A 160 2.12 -10.23 6.59
CA LEU A 160 2.31 -10.84 5.26
C LEU A 160 3.03 -12.21 5.34
N ALA A 161 2.51 -13.11 6.17
CA ALA A 161 3.18 -14.36 6.54
C ALA A 161 3.39 -15.33 5.37
N ARG A 162 2.58 -15.23 4.30
CA ARG A 162 2.63 -16.10 3.13
C ARG A 162 3.37 -15.50 1.93
N LEU A 163 3.92 -14.28 2.06
CA LEU A 163 4.55 -13.59 0.95
C LEU A 163 5.85 -14.26 0.54
N THR A 164 5.92 -14.73 -0.71
CA THR A 164 7.11 -15.39 -1.26
C THR A 164 7.88 -14.49 -2.22
N ILE A 165 7.21 -13.54 -2.90
CA ILE A 165 7.83 -12.65 -3.88
C ILE A 165 7.57 -11.18 -3.52
N LEU A 166 8.66 -10.43 -3.33
CA LEU A 166 8.64 -8.99 -3.13
C LEU A 166 9.55 -8.27 -4.12
N TYR A 167 8.96 -7.43 -4.98
CA TYR A 167 9.71 -6.62 -5.93
C TYR A 167 9.68 -5.14 -5.53
N LEU A 168 10.84 -4.59 -5.18
CA LEU A 168 11.05 -3.17 -4.83
C LEU A 168 12.09 -2.50 -5.74
N PHE A 169 12.55 -3.17 -6.79
CA PHE A 169 13.55 -2.63 -7.71
C PHE A 169 13.02 -1.38 -8.45
N ASN A 170 13.93 -0.54 -8.94
CA ASN A 170 13.57 0.71 -9.63
C ASN A 170 12.67 1.61 -8.77
N ASN A 171 13.19 2.00 -7.62
CA ASN A 171 12.58 2.93 -6.67
C ASN A 171 13.65 3.94 -6.19
N SER A 172 13.33 4.72 -5.16
CA SER A 172 14.21 5.74 -4.58
C SER A 172 14.70 5.36 -3.17
N LEU A 173 14.76 4.06 -2.86
CA LEU A 173 15.15 3.59 -1.53
C LEU A 173 16.65 3.79 -1.31
N VAL A 174 17.00 4.55 -0.27
CA VAL A 174 18.38 4.75 0.15
C VAL A 174 18.78 3.74 1.22
N ALA A 175 17.83 3.33 2.06
CA ALA A 175 18.00 2.30 3.08
C ALA A 175 16.69 1.53 3.24
N LEU A 176 16.77 0.35 3.86
CA LEU A 176 15.61 -0.44 4.22
C LEU A 176 15.89 -1.00 5.62
N PRO A 177 15.05 -0.70 6.63
CA PRO A 177 15.23 -1.28 7.94
C PRO A 177 15.12 -2.81 7.85
N GLY A 178 15.78 -3.52 8.76
CA GLY A 178 15.73 -4.98 8.81
C GLY A 178 14.34 -5.48 9.21
N ASP A 179 13.65 -4.75 10.09
CA ASP A 179 12.39 -5.18 10.72
C ASP A 179 11.26 -5.46 9.72
N PRO A 180 11.00 -4.62 8.70
CA PRO A 180 10.02 -4.95 7.67
C PRO A 180 10.29 -6.30 7.00
N LEU A 181 11.55 -6.63 6.74
CA LEU A 181 11.92 -7.89 6.08
C LEU A 181 11.93 -9.07 7.06
N ALA A 182 12.22 -8.83 8.33
CA ALA A 182 12.09 -9.84 9.38
C ALA A 182 10.64 -10.30 9.56
N ALA A 183 9.67 -9.44 9.25
CA ALA A 183 8.24 -9.76 9.25
C ALA A 183 7.78 -10.66 8.06
N LEU A 184 8.68 -11.09 7.18
CA LEU A 184 8.39 -11.88 5.98
C LEU A 184 9.00 -13.29 6.06
N PRO A 185 8.43 -14.21 6.86
CA PRO A 185 9.05 -15.52 7.13
C PRO A 185 9.08 -16.46 5.92
N SER A 186 8.19 -16.27 4.94
CA SER A 186 8.06 -17.12 3.76
C SER A 186 8.78 -16.58 2.51
N LEU A 187 9.54 -15.49 2.65
CA LEU A 187 10.12 -14.78 1.51
C LEU A 187 11.17 -15.61 0.78
N GLN A 188 10.99 -15.80 -0.52
CA GLN A 188 11.88 -16.59 -1.37
C GLN A 188 12.61 -15.75 -2.42
N PHE A 189 11.94 -14.74 -2.97
CA PHE A 189 12.47 -13.88 -4.04
C PHE A 189 12.33 -12.41 -3.68
N LEU A 190 13.47 -11.71 -3.58
CA LEU A 190 13.54 -10.29 -3.23
C LEU A 190 14.33 -9.51 -4.28
N ARG A 191 13.70 -8.56 -4.97
CA ARG A 191 14.38 -7.71 -5.98
C ARG A 191 14.51 -6.28 -5.46
N LEU A 192 15.76 -5.82 -5.30
CA LEU A 192 16.15 -4.52 -4.73
C LEU A 192 17.02 -3.67 -5.67
N ASN A 193 17.41 -4.18 -6.84
CA ASN A 193 18.27 -3.47 -7.79
C ASN A 193 17.67 -2.14 -8.25
N ALA A 194 18.49 -1.27 -8.85
CA ALA A 194 18.04 0.06 -9.31
C ALA A 194 17.37 0.88 -8.18
N ASN A 195 18.04 0.96 -7.04
CA ASN A 195 17.73 1.87 -5.94
C ASN A 195 19.04 2.55 -5.51
N PRO A 196 19.00 3.80 -5.04
CA PRO A 196 20.19 4.56 -4.63
C PRO A 196 20.69 4.16 -3.23
N TRP A 197 21.02 2.87 -3.01
CA TRP A 197 21.41 2.34 -1.71
C TRP A 197 22.62 3.08 -1.10
N ALA A 198 22.47 3.57 0.13
CA ALA A 198 23.55 4.09 0.94
C ALA A 198 24.19 2.94 1.73
N CYS A 199 25.47 2.72 1.47
CA CYS A 199 26.30 1.70 2.10
C CYS A 199 27.17 2.28 3.21
N ASP A 200 26.59 3.15 4.03
CA ASP A 200 27.09 3.62 5.32
C ASP A 200 26.38 2.85 6.46
N CYS A 201 26.31 3.42 7.67
CA CYS A 201 25.65 2.78 8.81
C CYS A 201 24.19 2.40 8.58
N ARG A 202 23.48 3.13 7.69
CA ARG A 202 22.08 2.83 7.35
C ARG A 202 21.91 1.49 6.62
N ALA A 203 22.98 0.94 6.04
CA ALA A 203 22.95 -0.38 5.43
C ALA A 203 23.06 -1.53 6.44
N ARG A 204 23.48 -1.27 7.69
CA ARG A 204 23.74 -2.30 8.72
C ARG A 204 22.54 -3.24 8.91
N PRO A 205 21.28 -2.77 9.03
CA PRO A 205 20.14 -3.66 9.24
C PRO A 205 19.88 -4.60 8.06
N LEU A 206 19.86 -4.06 6.84
CA LEU A 206 19.64 -4.84 5.62
C LEU A 206 20.78 -5.85 5.38
N TRP A 207 22.02 -5.41 5.59
CA TRP A 207 23.20 -6.29 5.49
C TRP A 207 23.10 -7.45 6.50
N ALA A 208 22.80 -7.14 7.77
CA ALA A 208 22.69 -8.15 8.82
C ALA A 208 21.55 -9.15 8.53
N TRP A 209 20.43 -8.68 7.97
CA TRP A 209 19.35 -9.55 7.52
C TRP A 209 19.80 -10.52 6.42
N PHE A 210 20.52 -10.06 5.40
CA PHE A 210 21.07 -10.94 4.34
C PHE A 210 22.04 -12.01 4.86
N ARG A 211 22.74 -11.75 5.97
CA ARG A 211 23.64 -12.73 6.59
C ARG A 211 22.88 -13.88 7.26
N ARG A 212 21.63 -13.67 7.67
CA ARG A 212 20.82 -14.64 8.41
C ARG A 212 19.77 -15.32 7.53
N THR A 213 19.30 -14.64 6.49
CA THR A 213 18.19 -15.09 5.66
C THR A 213 18.65 -15.69 4.35
N ARG A 214 18.14 -16.88 4.01
CA ARG A 214 18.35 -17.51 2.70
C ARG A 214 17.24 -17.07 1.75
N VAL A 215 17.56 -16.12 0.87
CA VAL A 215 16.63 -15.59 -0.13
C VAL A 215 17.33 -15.46 -1.48
N SER A 216 16.62 -15.74 -2.57
CA SER A 216 17.10 -15.40 -3.91
C SER A 216 16.94 -13.90 -4.11
N SER A 217 18.04 -13.16 -4.25
CA SER A 217 18.00 -11.70 -4.40
C SER A 217 18.80 -11.17 -5.57
N SER A 218 18.33 -10.05 -6.15
CA SER A 218 19.09 -9.25 -7.11
C SER A 218 20.33 -8.64 -6.46
N PRO A 219 21.29 -8.13 -7.26
CA PRO A 219 22.32 -7.25 -6.75
C PRO A 219 21.75 -6.03 -5.99
N VAL A 220 22.50 -5.58 -4.99
CA VAL A 220 22.18 -4.40 -4.17
C VAL A 220 23.36 -3.42 -4.27
N PRO A 221 23.60 -2.83 -5.46
CA PRO A 221 24.77 -1.98 -5.67
C PRO A 221 24.66 -0.69 -4.89
N CYS A 222 25.71 -0.35 -4.15
CA CYS A 222 25.83 0.90 -3.43
C CYS A 222 25.86 2.09 -4.40
N ALA A 223 25.04 3.11 -4.14
CA ALA A 223 25.12 4.40 -4.83
C ALA A 223 26.01 5.39 -4.06
N SER A 224 26.01 5.30 -2.73
CA SER A 224 26.84 6.10 -1.82
C SER A 224 27.41 5.23 -0.69
N PRO A 225 28.46 5.68 0.01
CA PRO A 225 29.34 6.81 -0.32
C PRO A 225 30.17 6.56 -1.60
N PRO A 226 30.82 7.58 -2.19
CA PRO A 226 31.54 7.45 -3.47
C PRO A 226 32.59 6.33 -3.50
N HIS A 227 33.30 6.10 -2.40
CA HIS A 227 34.33 5.06 -2.29
C HIS A 227 33.79 3.62 -2.24
N ARG A 228 32.47 3.44 -2.01
CA ARG A 228 31.78 2.13 -2.05
C ARG A 228 30.88 1.98 -3.28
N ARG A 229 30.80 3.00 -4.14
CA ARG A 229 29.87 3.00 -5.28
C ARG A 229 30.10 1.80 -6.19
N GLY A 230 29.03 1.10 -6.54
CA GLY A 230 29.04 -0.11 -7.37
C GLY A 230 29.33 -1.41 -6.63
N THR A 231 29.90 -1.36 -5.42
CA THR A 231 30.03 -2.54 -4.56
C THR A 231 28.65 -3.07 -4.19
N ASP A 232 28.47 -4.39 -4.12
CA ASP A 232 27.22 -4.97 -3.63
C ASP A 232 27.17 -4.87 -2.10
N LEU A 233 26.11 -4.28 -1.55
CA LEU A 233 25.88 -4.13 -0.11
C LEU A 233 26.03 -5.48 0.63
N ARG A 234 25.64 -6.59 -0.01
CA ARG A 234 25.72 -7.94 0.57
C ARG A 234 27.16 -8.44 0.77
N HIS A 235 28.13 -7.83 0.08
CA HIS A 235 29.55 -8.17 0.17
C HIS A 235 30.32 -7.29 1.16
N LEU A 236 29.67 -6.33 1.80
CA LEU A 236 30.28 -5.60 2.91
C LEU A 236 30.63 -6.55 4.07
N ARG A 237 31.61 -6.18 4.87
CA ARG A 237 32.14 -6.96 5.98
C ARG A 237 31.62 -6.38 7.31
N PRO A 238 31.59 -7.17 8.39
CA PRO A 238 31.23 -6.67 9.71
C PRO A 238 32.01 -5.41 10.11
N ARG A 239 33.34 -5.41 9.84
CA ARG A 239 34.23 -4.28 10.13
C ARG A 239 33.86 -2.97 9.44
N ASP A 240 33.14 -3.04 8.33
CA ASP A 240 32.70 -1.86 7.59
C ASP A 240 31.60 -1.08 8.34
N PHE A 241 31.12 -1.62 9.47
CA PHE A 241 30.13 -1.05 10.39
C PHE A 241 30.63 -0.85 11.84
N ASP A 242 31.92 -1.11 12.15
CA ASP A 242 32.46 -1.03 13.52
C ASP A 242 32.36 0.37 14.15
N ALA A 243 32.35 1.41 13.32
CA ALA A 243 32.26 2.81 13.76
C ALA A 243 30.81 3.37 13.75
N CYS A 244 29.81 2.52 13.55
CA CYS A 244 28.42 2.93 13.58
C CYS A 244 27.90 3.01 15.02
N PRO A 245 27.01 3.97 15.33
CA PRO A 245 26.32 3.96 16.62
C PRO A 245 25.53 2.66 16.78
N ASP A 246 25.35 2.23 18.03
CA ASP A 246 24.44 1.14 18.34
C ASP A 246 23.00 1.66 18.34
N ASP A 247 22.06 0.80 17.93
CA ASP A 247 20.67 1.18 17.63
C ASP A 247 19.83 1.52 18.90
N ASP A 248 20.46 1.61 20.09
CA ASP A 248 19.79 1.76 21.39
C ASP A 248 19.53 3.24 21.81
N ASP A 249 19.99 4.23 21.05
CA ASP A 249 19.92 5.66 21.46
C ASP A 249 18.74 6.47 20.88
N GLU A 250 17.80 5.86 20.13
CA GLU A 250 16.66 6.59 19.50
C GLU A 250 15.25 6.22 20.05
N GLU A 251 15.15 5.58 21.21
CA GLU A 251 13.86 5.30 21.88
C GLU A 251 13.71 6.01 23.23
N GLU A 252 13.91 7.33 23.30
CA GLU A 252 13.36 8.16 24.38
C GLU A 252 13.33 9.63 23.94
N GLU A 253 12.21 10.10 23.39
CA GLU A 253 11.71 11.50 23.53
C GLU A 253 10.44 11.69 22.69
N ALA A 254 9.28 11.31 23.24
CA ALA A 254 7.99 11.98 22.97
C ALA A 254 6.86 11.51 23.91
N GLU A 255 7.12 11.31 25.21
CA GLU A 255 6.06 11.32 26.22
C GLU A 255 6.61 11.93 27.51
N ASP A 256 6.60 13.27 27.59
CA ASP A 256 6.30 13.88 28.89
C ASP A 256 5.74 15.31 28.80
N GLY A 257 4.69 15.53 29.59
CA GLY A 257 3.86 16.72 29.59
C GLY A 257 2.74 16.68 30.64
N ASN A 258 3.05 16.11 31.81
CA ASN A 258 2.61 16.45 33.18
C ASN A 258 1.61 17.63 33.33
N GLY A 259 0.56 17.63 34.16
CA GLY A 259 0.18 16.80 35.30
C GLY A 259 -0.91 17.47 36.15
N GLY A 260 -1.23 16.87 37.30
CA GLY A 260 -1.92 17.54 38.42
C GLY A 260 -3.13 16.80 39.01
N GLY A 261 -2.90 16.04 40.10
CA GLY A 261 -3.95 15.38 40.88
C GLY A 261 -4.59 16.23 41.98
N GLY A 262 -5.64 15.70 42.61
CA GLY A 262 -6.25 16.24 43.84
C GLY A 262 -7.60 15.61 44.21
N ASN A 263 -7.65 14.96 45.38
CA ASN A 263 -8.79 14.25 46.00
C ASN A 263 -9.98 15.14 46.43
N GLY A 264 -11.20 14.55 46.53
CA GLY A 264 -12.12 14.89 47.63
C GLY A 264 -13.65 14.87 47.38
N VAL A 265 -14.31 13.84 47.95
CA VAL A 265 -15.63 13.83 48.63
C VAL A 265 -16.95 13.90 47.82
N ALA A 266 -17.86 13.00 48.21
CA ALA A 266 -19.18 12.71 47.65
C ALA A 266 -20.30 13.67 48.11
N VAL A 267 -21.31 13.92 47.24
CA VAL A 267 -22.72 14.20 47.62
C VAL A 267 -23.69 13.69 46.53
N MET A 268 -24.82 13.11 46.97
CA MET A 268 -25.97 12.63 46.18
C MET A 268 -26.68 13.70 45.33
N GLY A 269 -27.28 13.28 44.21
CA GLY A 269 -28.36 13.99 43.53
C GLY A 269 -28.84 13.28 42.24
N THR A 270 -30.06 12.74 42.25
CA THR A 270 -30.76 12.13 41.10
C THR A 270 -31.45 13.18 40.18
N PRO A 271 -32.19 12.83 39.12
CA PRO A 271 -31.73 12.63 37.74
C PRO A 271 -32.31 13.65 36.74
N GLY A 272 -31.58 13.98 35.67
CA GLY A 272 -32.05 14.89 34.62
C GLY A 272 -31.87 14.30 33.21
N ARG A 273 -32.98 14.06 32.49
CA ARG A 273 -33.04 13.67 31.07
C ARG A 273 -32.38 14.72 30.18
N ALA A 274 -31.51 14.30 29.26
CA ALA A 274 -31.30 15.01 28.00
C ALA A 274 -30.88 14.02 26.89
N LEU A 275 -31.63 14.07 25.80
CA LEU A 275 -31.39 13.37 24.53
C LEU A 275 -30.09 13.90 23.88
N GLY A 276 -29.22 12.99 23.43
CA GLY A 276 -28.05 13.31 22.63
C GLY A 276 -27.70 12.14 21.70
N ARG A 277 -27.86 12.36 20.39
CA ARG A 277 -27.53 11.42 19.31
C ARG A 277 -26.05 11.02 19.35
N PRO A 278 -25.66 9.82 18.86
CA PRO A 278 -24.25 9.49 18.71
C PRO A 278 -23.67 10.35 17.58
N GLY A 279 -22.86 11.34 17.94
CA GLY A 279 -22.04 12.10 17.02
C GLY A 279 -21.01 11.18 16.39
N THR A 280 -21.12 10.97 15.09
CA THR A 280 -20.06 10.45 14.23
C THR A 280 -18.82 11.33 14.40
N LEU A 281 -17.76 10.78 14.99
CA LEU A 281 -16.42 11.36 14.93
C LEU A 281 -16.02 11.50 13.45
N PRO A 282 -15.54 12.67 13.00
CA PRO A 282 -14.99 12.79 11.66
C PRO A 282 -13.71 11.96 11.55
N ALA A 283 -13.59 11.22 10.45
CA ALA A 283 -12.39 10.47 10.11
C ALA A 283 -11.15 11.40 10.14
N ALA A 284 -10.10 10.97 10.83
CA ALA A 284 -8.83 11.68 10.87
C ALA A 284 -8.26 11.87 9.43
N PRO A 285 -7.61 13.01 9.14
CA PRO A 285 -7.14 13.28 7.79
C PRO A 285 -5.94 12.39 7.39
N PRO A 286 -5.87 11.98 6.10
CA PRO A 286 -4.82 11.31 5.35
C PRO A 286 -3.37 11.12 5.74
N SER A 287 -2.72 11.87 6.63
CA SER A 287 -1.32 12.17 6.30
C SER A 287 -0.57 12.96 7.37
N ALA A 288 0.09 12.28 8.29
CA ALA A 288 1.38 12.76 8.80
C ALA A 288 2.51 12.21 7.91
N PHE A 289 2.48 10.92 7.60
CA PHE A 289 3.52 10.20 6.83
C PHE A 289 3.73 10.68 5.37
N TYR A 290 2.73 11.34 4.77
CA TYR A 290 2.81 11.84 3.39
C TYR A 290 2.99 13.36 3.28
N ARG A 291 2.99 14.09 4.41
CA ARG A 291 3.09 15.56 4.39
C ARG A 291 4.51 16.07 4.12
N ASP A 292 5.53 15.30 4.52
CA ASP A 292 6.94 15.73 4.47
C ASP A 292 7.59 15.67 3.07
N GLY A 293 6.79 15.59 2.00
CA GLY A 293 7.30 15.49 0.61
C GLY A 293 6.60 16.38 -0.41
N LEU A 294 5.71 17.30 -0.01
CA LEU A 294 5.08 18.24 -0.93
C LEU A 294 5.93 19.52 -1.03
N PRO A 295 6.46 19.90 -2.21
CA PRO A 295 6.96 21.26 -2.40
C PRO A 295 5.79 22.26 -2.28
N PRO A 296 6.04 23.49 -1.81
CA PRO A 296 5.00 24.51 -1.70
C PRO A 296 4.35 24.75 -3.07
N HIS A 297 3.02 24.75 -3.08
CA HIS A 297 2.24 25.22 -4.23
C HIS A 297 2.51 26.71 -4.42
N ASP A 298 3.17 27.09 -5.52
CA ASP A 298 3.10 28.47 -5.98
C ASP A 298 1.66 28.79 -6.41
N PRO A 299 1.09 29.92 -5.98
CA PRO A 299 -0.24 30.35 -6.41
C PRO A 299 -0.21 30.77 -7.89
N PRO A 300 -1.32 30.61 -8.64
CA PRO A 300 -1.40 31.09 -10.01
C PRO A 300 -1.40 32.63 -10.01
N GLY A 301 -0.43 33.20 -10.72
CA GLY A 301 -0.47 34.57 -11.25
C GLY A 301 -1.23 34.63 -12.58
#